data_AF-A0A7C4M248-F1
#
_entry.id   AF-A0A7C4M248-F1
#
_cell.length_a   1.000
_cell.length_b   1.000
_cell.length_c   1.000
_cell.angle_alpha   90.00
_cell.angle_beta   90.00
_cell.angle_gamma   90.00
#
_symmetry.space_group_name_H-M   'P 1'
#
loop_
_entity.id
_entity.type
_entity.pdbx_description
1 polymer ?
#
loop_
_entity_poly.entity_id
_entity_poly.type
_entity_poly.pdbx_seq_one_letter_code
_entity_poly.pdbx_strand_id
1 'polypeptide(L)'
;MSVGIAGFGRNGEIALRFLDHLASLGLSIARLSKVASHIPALLRAIDFDLEGATRRDVERVVAWINRQPYREWTRRDKKLVLRKLIQYAMVGRCDKDAPMPPEVSWIKLNIKERNGRVTPEALLEDKDVKAMVEAADNPRDRAMIHVLFEGAFRVG
;
A
#
# COMPACT_ATOMS: atom_id res chain seq x y z
N MET A 1 11.24 -6.74 28.56
CA MET A 1 11.18 -7.86 27.59
C MET A 1 10.36 -7.39 26.41
N SER A 2 11.00 -7.24 25.26
CA SER A 2 10.37 -6.75 24.03
C SER A 2 9.35 -7.76 23.52
N VAL A 3 8.11 -7.31 23.31
CA VAL A 3 7.08 -8.07 22.60
C VAL A 3 7.36 -7.89 21.10
N GLY A 4 8.43 -8.51 20.63
CA GLY A 4 8.68 -8.65 19.21
C GLY A 4 7.60 -9.54 18.59
N ILE A 5 7.07 -9.16 17.43
CA ILE A 5 6.22 -10.03 16.62
C ILE A 5 6.96 -11.37 16.50
N ALA A 6 6.42 -12.44 17.06
CA ALA A 6 7.11 -13.70 17.40
C ALA A 6 7.74 -14.50 16.22
N GLY A 7 7.92 -13.88 15.04
CA GLY A 7 8.57 -14.49 13.87
C GLY A 7 9.52 -13.58 13.08
N PHE A 8 9.78 -12.32 13.48
CA PHE A 8 10.63 -11.40 12.68
C PHE A 8 11.80 -10.75 13.43
N GLY A 9 12.03 -11.12 14.70
CA GLY A 9 13.16 -10.63 15.50
C GLY A 9 13.27 -9.10 15.54
N ARG A 10 14.52 -8.59 15.53
CA ARG A 10 14.83 -7.15 15.57
C ARG A 10 14.17 -6.36 14.45
N ASN A 11 14.13 -6.91 13.23
CA ASN A 11 13.48 -6.25 12.09
C ASN A 11 11.97 -6.08 12.30
N GLY A 12 11.33 -7.03 13.01
CA GLY A 12 9.94 -6.92 13.43
C GLY A 12 9.71 -5.74 14.38
N GLU A 13 10.59 -5.56 15.36
CA GLU A 13 10.52 -4.42 16.30
C GLU A 13 10.72 -3.08 15.59
N ILE A 14 11.69 -2.99 14.67
CA ILE A 14 11.91 -1.80 13.84
C ILE A 14 10.65 -1.49 13.03
N ALA A 15 10.00 -2.51 12.46
CA ALA A 15 8.79 -2.32 11.68
C ALA A 15 7.60 -1.84 12.51
N LEU A 16 7.49 -2.25 13.79
CA LEU A 16 6.48 -1.71 14.70
C LEU A 16 6.74 -0.24 15.02
N ARG A 17 7.97 0.11 15.41
CA ARG A 17 8.36 1.50 15.67
C ARG A 17 8.18 2.39 14.43
N PHE A 18 8.41 1.83 13.24
CA PHE A 18 8.12 2.49 11.97
C PHE A 18 6.62 2.81 11.82
N LEU A 19 5.72 1.90 12.17
CA LEU A 19 4.27 2.16 12.13
C LEU A 19 3.86 3.23 13.16
N ASP A 20 4.44 3.20 14.36
CA ASP A 20 4.20 4.22 15.39
C ASP A 20 4.69 5.61 14.91
N HIS A 21 5.86 5.65 14.26
CA HIS A 21 6.38 6.87 13.63
C HIS A 21 5.47 7.37 12.51
N LEU A 22 4.96 6.47 11.67
CA LEU A 22 3.98 6.87 10.65
C LEU A 22 2.69 7.42 11.28
N ALA A 23 2.25 6.87 12.41
CA ALA A 23 1.10 7.38 13.14
C ALA A 23 1.37 8.77 13.75
N SER A 24 2.57 8.99 14.30
CA SER A 24 2.96 10.30 14.84
C SER A 24 3.09 11.38 13.77
N LEU A 25 3.30 11.00 12.50
CA LEU A 25 3.22 11.90 11.34
C LEU A 25 1.78 12.21 10.89
N GLY A 26 0.75 11.72 11.59
CA GLY A 26 -0.66 12.01 11.31
C GLY A 26 -1.24 11.23 10.13
N LEU A 27 -0.68 10.06 9.78
CA LEU A 27 -1.25 9.23 8.73
C LEU A 27 -2.59 8.63 9.16
N SER A 28 -3.56 8.59 8.23
CA SER A 28 -4.87 7.97 8.49
C SER A 28 -4.75 6.48 8.78
N ILE A 29 -5.70 5.94 9.55
CA ILE A 29 -5.79 4.51 9.87
C ILE A 29 -5.78 3.65 8.59
N ALA A 30 -6.50 4.09 7.55
CA ALA A 30 -6.51 3.39 6.26
C ALA A 30 -5.11 3.34 5.61
N ARG A 31 -4.34 4.43 5.70
CA ARG A 31 -2.96 4.46 5.18
C ARG A 31 -2.03 3.58 6.02
N LEU A 32 -2.12 3.64 7.35
CA LEU A 32 -1.34 2.80 8.26
C LEU A 32 -1.63 1.32 8.03
N SER A 33 -2.90 0.94 7.94
CA SER A 33 -3.35 -0.43 7.66
C SER A 33 -2.80 -0.92 6.32
N LYS A 34 -2.82 -0.07 5.30
CA LYS A 34 -2.23 -0.40 3.99
C LYS A 34 -0.72 -0.66 4.09
N VAL A 35 0.03 0.19 4.79
CA VAL A 35 1.46 0.00 5.00
C VAL A 35 1.73 -1.29 5.79
N ALA A 36 1.04 -1.47 6.93
CA ALA A 36 1.16 -2.65 7.78
C ALA A 36 0.89 -3.96 7.02
N SER A 37 -0.09 -3.98 6.12
CA SER A 37 -0.39 -5.16 5.29
C SER A 37 0.77 -5.61 4.39
N HIS A 38 1.70 -4.71 4.06
CA HIS A 38 2.86 -5.02 3.21
C HIS A 38 4.08 -5.48 4.00
N ILE A 39 4.19 -5.10 5.28
CA ILE A 39 5.37 -5.36 6.12
C ILE A 39 5.69 -6.85 6.23
N PRO A 40 4.77 -7.78 6.58
CA PRO A 40 5.13 -9.18 6.75
C PRO A 40 5.72 -9.83 5.50
N ALA A 41 5.23 -9.45 4.32
CA ALA A 41 5.75 -9.97 3.06
C ALA A 41 7.15 -9.43 2.75
N LEU A 42 7.43 -8.17 3.12
CA LEU A 42 8.76 -7.59 2.97
C LEU A 42 9.74 -8.21 3.96
N LEU A 43 9.36 -8.34 5.24
CA LEU A 43 10.21 -8.93 6.28
C LEU A 43 10.55 -10.39 5.98
N ARG A 44 9.65 -11.17 5.38
CA ARG A 44 9.96 -12.53 4.91
C ARG A 44 10.97 -12.58 3.75
N ALA A 45 11.06 -11.51 2.97
CA ALA A 45 11.99 -11.41 1.84
C ALA A 45 13.32 -10.75 2.24
N ILE A 46 13.44 -10.24 3.45
CA ILE A 46 14.62 -9.56 3.99
C ILE A 46 15.38 -10.55 4.85
N ASP A 47 16.64 -10.80 4.48
CA ASP A 47 17.58 -11.69 5.17
C ASP A 47 18.73 -10.94 5.84
N PHE A 48 18.60 -9.61 5.98
CA PHE A 48 19.62 -8.69 6.49
C PHE A 48 19.06 -7.78 7.58
N ASP A 49 19.95 -7.13 8.34
CA ASP A 49 19.58 -6.11 9.32
C ASP A 49 19.19 -4.79 8.61
N LEU A 50 18.01 -4.26 8.93
CA LEU A 50 17.47 -3.07 8.27
C LEU A 50 18.35 -1.82 8.49
N GLU A 51 19.00 -1.71 9.65
CA GLU A 51 19.85 -0.55 9.99
C GLU A 51 21.19 -0.56 9.25
N GLY A 52 21.67 -1.76 8.89
CA GLY A 52 22.92 -1.99 8.15
C GLY A 52 22.72 -2.39 6.69
N ALA A 53 21.54 -2.14 6.12
CA ALA A 53 21.20 -2.57 4.77
C ALA A 53 22.17 -1.97 3.73
N THR A 54 22.72 -2.80 2.84
CA THR A 54 23.52 -2.32 1.71
C THR A 54 22.64 -2.12 0.48
N ARG A 55 23.14 -1.34 -0.48
CA ARG A 55 22.49 -1.17 -1.79
C ARG A 55 22.16 -2.51 -2.46
N ARG A 56 23.08 -3.48 -2.39
CA ARG A 56 22.92 -4.82 -2.99
C ARG A 56 21.81 -5.60 -2.30
N ASP A 57 21.65 -5.44 -0.98
CA ASP A 57 20.57 -6.09 -0.23
C ASP A 57 19.20 -5.57 -0.67
N VAL A 58 19.06 -4.26 -0.76
CA VAL A 58 17.83 -3.62 -1.25
C VAL A 58 17.49 -4.05 -2.67
N GLU A 59 18.50 -4.14 -3.56
CA GLU A 59 18.32 -4.62 -4.92
C GLU A 59 17.77 -6.05 -4.98
N ARG A 60 18.20 -6.96 -4.09
CA ARG A 60 17.64 -8.32 -4.02
C ARG A 60 16.16 -8.30 -3.69
N VAL A 61 15.74 -7.49 -2.72
CA VAL A 61 14.32 -7.37 -2.33
C VAL A 61 13.50 -6.74 -3.45
N VAL A 62 14.02 -5.68 -4.10
CA VAL A 62 13.34 -5.05 -5.26
C VAL A 62 13.21 -6.03 -6.43
N ALA A 63 14.24 -6.83 -6.70
CA ALA A 63 14.19 -7.89 -7.70
C ALA A 63 13.15 -8.95 -7.35
N TRP A 64 13.07 -9.37 -6.08
CA TRP A 64 12.04 -10.27 -5.59
C TRP A 64 10.63 -9.69 -5.82
N ILE A 65 10.39 -8.42 -5.47
CA ILE A 65 9.10 -7.73 -5.71
C ILE A 65 8.73 -7.74 -7.20
N ASN A 66 9.70 -7.48 -8.08
CA ASN A 66 9.47 -7.45 -9.53
C ASN A 66 9.09 -8.81 -10.10
N ARG A 67 9.63 -9.90 -9.54
CA ARG A 67 9.35 -11.28 -9.97
C ARG A 67 8.03 -11.83 -9.46
N GLN A 68 7.40 -11.18 -8.48
CA GLN A 68 6.11 -11.62 -7.97
C GLN A 68 4.99 -11.39 -9.00
N PRO A 69 3.97 -12.27 -9.04
CA PRO A 69 2.80 -12.16 -9.92
C PRO A 69 1.80 -11.09 -9.43
N TYR A 70 2.30 -9.94 -9.00
CA TYR A 70 1.52 -8.82 -8.50
C TYR A 70 1.14 -7.86 -9.62
N ARG A 71 0.02 -7.16 -9.46
CA ARG A 71 -0.31 -6.01 -10.30
C ARG A 71 0.72 -4.90 -10.11
N GLU A 72 0.87 -4.02 -11.10
CA GLU A 72 1.87 -2.96 -11.06
C GLU A 72 1.71 -2.03 -9.85
N TRP A 73 0.47 -1.67 -9.49
CA TRP A 73 0.14 -0.90 -8.29
C TRP A 73 0.63 -1.56 -7.00
N THR A 74 0.41 -2.88 -6.87
CA THR A 74 0.88 -3.63 -5.69
C THR A 74 2.42 -3.68 -5.63
N ARG A 75 3.10 -3.82 -6.77
CA ARG A 75 4.58 -3.71 -6.83
C ARG A 75 5.06 -2.33 -6.43
N ARG A 76 4.42 -1.26 -6.91
CA ARG A 76 4.73 0.13 -6.51
C ARG A 76 4.57 0.31 -5.01
N ASP A 77 3.45 -0.12 -4.46
CA ASP A 77 3.16 0.08 -3.03
C ASP A 77 4.16 -0.66 -2.15
N LYS A 78 4.52 -1.91 -2.49
CA LYS A 78 5.58 -2.65 -1.79
C LYS A 78 6.94 -1.95 -1.87
N LYS A 79 7.33 -1.42 -3.04
CA LYS A 79 8.57 -0.63 -3.20
C LYS A 79 8.56 0.64 -2.37
N LEU A 80 7.43 1.33 -2.30
CA LEU A 80 7.27 2.54 -1.48
C LEU A 80 7.42 2.21 0.01
N VAL A 81 6.79 1.12 0.48
CA VAL A 81 6.91 0.68 1.88
C VAL A 81 8.34 0.26 2.19
N LEU A 82 8.99 -0.52 1.33
CA LEU A 82 10.40 -0.90 1.49
C LEU A 82 11.31 0.33 1.60
N ARG A 83 11.14 1.30 0.70
CA ARG A 83 11.91 2.55 0.70
C ARG A 83 11.75 3.33 2.00
N LYS A 84 10.52 3.48 2.50
CA LYS A 84 10.26 4.19 3.76
C LYS A 84 10.74 3.42 4.99
N LEU A 85 10.62 2.09 4.99
CA LEU A 85 11.06 1.24 6.10
C LEU A 85 12.58 1.32 6.29
N ILE A 86 13.34 1.21 5.20
CA ILE A 86 14.81 1.34 5.25
C ILE A 86 15.22 2.78 5.61
N GLN A 87 14.55 3.79 5.02
CA GLN A 87 14.79 5.18 5.40
C GLN A 87 14.58 5.39 6.91
N TYR A 88 13.48 4.87 7.46
CA TYR A 88 13.21 4.94 8.88
C TYR A 88 14.26 4.19 9.71
N ALA A 89 14.65 2.98 9.30
CA ALA A 89 15.65 2.20 10.03
C ALA A 89 17.00 2.91 10.11
N MET A 90 17.48 3.49 9.01
CA MET A 90 18.81 4.13 8.96
C MET A 90 18.84 5.54 9.55
N VAL A 91 17.73 6.28 9.46
CA VAL A 91 17.68 7.72 9.78
C VAL A 91 16.85 8.00 11.05
N GLY A 92 16.04 7.05 11.50
CA GLY A 92 15.08 7.21 12.60
C GLY A 92 13.80 7.99 12.22
N ARG A 93 13.68 8.44 10.96
CA ARG A 93 12.51 9.18 10.45
C ARG A 93 12.34 9.03 8.95
N CYS A 94 11.12 9.19 8.45
CA CYS A 94 10.76 9.08 7.02
C CYS A 94 9.70 10.10 6.58
N ASP A 95 9.67 11.26 7.23
CA ASP A 95 8.91 12.44 6.80
C ASP A 95 9.50 13.07 5.53
N LYS A 96 8.92 14.18 5.08
CA LYS A 96 9.31 14.80 3.80
C LYS A 96 10.72 15.40 3.82
N ASP A 97 11.19 15.84 4.99
CA ASP A 97 12.47 16.52 5.16
C ASP A 97 13.57 15.54 5.63
N ALA A 98 13.20 14.29 5.89
CA ALA A 98 14.13 13.23 6.21
C ALA A 98 15.06 12.95 5.00
N PRO A 99 16.38 12.89 5.21
CA PRO A 99 17.32 12.53 4.15
C PRO A 99 16.99 11.14 3.59
N MET A 100 17.23 10.96 2.29
CA MET A 100 16.97 9.70 1.60
C MET A 100 18.28 8.91 1.46
N PRO A 101 18.39 7.70 2.06
CA PRO A 101 19.59 6.89 1.93
C PRO A 101 19.87 6.50 0.46
N PRO A 102 21.15 6.47 0.01
CA PRO A 102 21.52 6.10 -1.36
C PRO A 102 21.12 4.65 -1.72
N GLU A 103 20.94 3.79 -0.72
CA GLU A 103 20.50 2.40 -0.84
C GLU A 103 19.09 2.28 -1.41
N VAL A 104 18.25 3.31 -1.25
CA VAL A 104 16.84 3.33 -1.67
C VAL A 104 16.46 4.50 -2.58
N SER A 105 17.31 5.52 -2.71
CA SER A 105 17.02 6.74 -3.49
C SER A 105 16.72 6.48 -4.97
N TRP A 106 17.36 5.47 -5.55
CA TRP A 106 17.19 5.01 -6.94
C TRP A 106 15.85 4.34 -7.23
N ILE A 107 15.11 3.89 -6.22
CA ILE A 107 13.88 3.13 -6.39
C ILE A 107 12.82 4.07 -6.97
N LYS A 108 12.57 3.92 -8.27
CA LYS A 108 11.52 4.64 -8.99
C LYS A 108 10.16 4.04 -8.65
N LEU A 109 9.18 4.92 -8.39
CA LEU A 109 7.81 4.52 -8.05
C LEU A 109 6.83 4.69 -9.22
N ASN A 110 7.28 5.13 -10.38
CA ASN A 110 6.42 5.40 -11.53
C ASN A 110 5.72 4.12 -12.02
N ILE A 111 4.45 4.27 -12.40
CA ILE A 111 3.62 3.22 -12.98
C ILE A 111 3.45 3.50 -14.46
N LYS A 112 3.69 2.50 -15.30
CA LYS A 112 3.51 2.59 -16.75
C LYS A 112 2.06 2.29 -17.15
N GLU A 113 1.42 1.34 -16.47
CA GLU A 113 0.07 0.89 -16.75
C GLU A 113 -0.96 1.80 -16.08
N ARG A 114 -1.48 2.78 -16.84
CA ARG A 114 -2.71 3.47 -16.47
C ARG A 114 -3.88 2.51 -16.68
N ASN A 115 -4.15 1.66 -15.69
CA ASN A 115 -5.34 0.83 -15.65
C ASN A 115 -6.60 1.70 -15.44
N GLY A 116 -6.96 2.50 -16.45
CA GLY A 116 -8.31 3.05 -16.59
C GLY A 116 -9.22 1.90 -17.01
N ARG A 117 -9.67 1.08 -16.05
CA ARG A 117 -10.58 -0.05 -16.35
C ARG A 117 -11.94 0.42 -16.85
N VAL A 118 -12.27 1.69 -16.64
CA VAL A 118 -13.53 2.29 -17.06
C VAL A 118 -13.25 3.15 -18.28
N THR A 119 -13.64 2.65 -19.44
CA THR A 119 -13.76 3.45 -20.66
C THR A 119 -15.19 4.00 -20.75
N PRO A 120 -15.45 5.06 -21.54
CA PRO A 120 -16.81 5.59 -21.72
C PRO A 120 -17.81 4.51 -22.14
N GLU A 121 -17.38 3.54 -22.95
CA GLU A 121 -18.21 2.44 -23.45
C GLU A 121 -18.50 1.37 -22.38
N ALA A 122 -17.76 1.39 -21.26
CA ALA A 122 -17.97 0.51 -20.12
C ALA A 122 -18.85 1.15 -19.03
N LEU A 123 -19.34 2.38 -19.25
CA LEU A 123 -20.27 3.04 -18.33
C LEU A 123 -21.66 2.40 -18.45
N LEU A 124 -22.37 2.34 -17.31
CA LEU A 124 -23.74 1.86 -17.27
C LEU A 124 -24.66 2.80 -18.04
N GLU A 125 -25.55 2.23 -18.84
CA GLU A 125 -26.66 2.94 -19.44
C GLU A 125 -27.88 2.94 -18.49
N ASP A 126 -28.85 3.82 -18.74
CA ASP A 126 -30.09 3.92 -17.95
C ASP A 126 -30.82 2.57 -17.82
N LYS A 127 -30.77 1.74 -18.87
CA LYS A 127 -31.39 0.41 -18.88
C LYS A 127 -30.72 -0.54 -17.89
N ASP A 128 -29.40 -0.43 -17.73
CA ASP A 128 -28.62 -1.29 -16.84
C ASP A 128 -28.92 -0.93 -15.39
N VAL A 129 -29.01 0.37 -15.09
CA VAL A 129 -29.37 0.87 -13.76
C VAL A 129 -30.79 0.47 -13.38
N LYS A 130 -31.75 0.57 -14.31
CA LYS A 130 -33.14 0.12 -14.07
C LYS A 130 -33.19 -1.38 -13.76
N ALA A 131 -32.48 -2.20 -14.53
CA ALA A 131 -32.39 -3.63 -14.27
C ALA A 131 -31.79 -3.94 -12.89
N MET A 132 -30.78 -3.19 -12.45
CA MET A 132 -30.20 -3.33 -11.10
C MET A 132 -31.20 -2.97 -9.99
N VAL A 133 -32.02 -1.93 -10.18
CA VAL A 133 -33.06 -1.52 -9.21
C VAL A 133 -34.16 -2.57 -9.12
N GLU A 134 -34.61 -3.11 -10.25
CA GLU A 134 -35.63 -4.16 -10.30
C GLU A 134 -35.16 -5.45 -9.63
N ALA A 135 -33.89 -5.81 -9.83
CA ALA A 135 -33.27 -6.99 -9.23
C ALA A 135 -32.96 -6.84 -7.72
N ALA A 136 -33.01 -5.63 -7.16
CA ALA A 136 -32.72 -5.42 -5.75
C ALA A 136 -33.87 -5.91 -4.85
N ASP A 137 -33.52 -6.76 -3.88
CA ASP A 137 -34.46 -7.48 -3.01
C ASP A 137 -35.20 -6.57 -2.01
N ASN A 138 -34.65 -5.40 -1.69
CA ASN A 138 -35.18 -4.53 -0.64
C ASN A 138 -35.14 -3.04 -1.00
N PRO A 139 -36.03 -2.22 -0.40
CA PRO A 139 -36.11 -0.78 -0.69
C PRO A 139 -34.82 0.00 -0.38
N ARG A 140 -34.02 -0.45 0.60
CA ARG A 140 -32.76 0.21 0.97
C ARG A 140 -31.74 0.11 -0.16
N ASP A 141 -31.57 -1.07 -0.74
CA ASP A 141 -30.59 -1.30 -1.80
C ASP A 141 -31.04 -0.61 -3.11
N ARG A 142 -32.35 -0.56 -3.39
CA ARG A 142 -32.92 0.27 -4.46
C ARG A 142 -32.57 1.74 -4.29
N ALA A 143 -32.80 2.28 -3.09
CA ALA A 143 -32.48 3.67 -2.78
C ALA A 143 -30.96 3.94 -2.92
N MET A 144 -30.11 3.01 -2.48
CA MET A 144 -28.65 3.14 -2.61
C MET A 144 -28.21 3.25 -4.07
N ILE A 145 -28.78 2.44 -4.98
CA ILE A 145 -28.46 2.50 -6.41
C ILE A 145 -28.83 3.87 -6.99
N HIS A 146 -30.03 4.37 -6.70
CA HIS A 146 -30.46 5.70 -7.15
C HIS A 146 -29.54 6.81 -6.64
N VAL A 147 -29.25 6.82 -5.33
CA VAL A 147 -28.43 7.85 -4.71
C VAL A 147 -27.01 7.88 -5.29
N LEU A 148 -26.38 6.71 -5.47
CA LEU A 148 -25.01 6.63 -6.01
C LEU A 148 -24.96 7.00 -7.49
N PHE A 149 -25.93 6.55 -8.30
CA PHE A 149 -25.94 6.81 -9.73
C PHE A 149 -26.27 8.27 -10.05
N GLU A 150 -27.36 8.81 -9.48
CA GLU A 150 -27.81 10.18 -9.76
C GLU A 150 -26.94 11.23 -9.06
N GLY A 151 -26.48 10.94 -7.85
CA GLY A 151 -25.65 11.86 -7.06
C GLY A 151 -24.17 11.82 -7.39
N ALA A 152 -23.72 10.84 -8.20
CA ALA A 152 -22.31 10.57 -8.49
C ALA A 152 -21.44 10.52 -7.21
N PHE A 153 -22.01 10.03 -6.11
CA PHE A 153 -21.34 10.01 -4.82
C PHE A 153 -20.33 8.87 -4.74
N ARG A 154 -19.30 9.04 -3.91
CA ARG A 154 -18.46 7.92 -3.48
C ARG A 154 -19.22 7.11 -2.45
N VAL A 155 -18.99 5.80 -2.44
CA VAL A 155 -19.66 4.87 -1.52
C VAL A 155 -19.21 5.01 -0.05
N GLY A 156 -18.19 5.83 0.23
CA GLY A 156 -17.62 6.01 1.57
C GLY A 156 -16.88 7.32 1.74
#